data_AF-A0A662JKR0-F1
#
_entry.id   AF-A0A662JKR0-F1
#
_cell.length_a   1.000
_cell.length_b   1.000
_cell.length_c   1.000
_cell.angle_alpha   90.00
_cell.angle_beta   90.00
_cell.angle_gamma   90.00
#
_symmetry.space_group_name_H-M   'P 1'
#
loop_
_entity.id
_entity.type
_entity.pdbx_description
1 polymer ?
#
loop_
_entity_poly.entity_id
_entity_poly.type
_entity_poly.pdbx_seq_one_letter_code
_entity_poly.pdbx_strand_id
1 'polypeptide(L)'
;MYAAARLRGQQIYNGLTPPAGGFNVSLEVTLIVEGLHDFERAKRLGSLNPEFSKEASTIYLSGEDASSIGVSDGDVVEVSSDSGSVKVVAKLLDGLNKGMALMPPSPWSMALMPPSGGSTSTVKVKVSKSTGETTSLATLIPL
;
A
#
# COMPACT_ATOMS: atom_id res chain seq x y z
N MET A 1 -31.12 13.52 57.58
CA MET A 1 -29.87 12.86 57.18
C MET A 1 -29.35 13.57 55.93
N TYR A 2 -28.07 13.97 55.95
CA TYR A 2 -27.14 14.40 54.88
C TYR A 2 -27.59 14.26 53.40
N ALA A 3 -27.15 15.02 52.40
CA ALA A 3 -26.44 16.28 52.18
C ALA A 3 -26.37 16.46 50.62
N ALA A 4 -26.22 17.70 50.13
CA ALA A 4 -25.62 18.20 48.85
C ALA A 4 -25.49 17.25 47.62
N ALA A 5 -25.70 17.66 46.36
CA ALA A 5 -25.09 18.81 45.71
C ALA A 5 -25.70 19.14 44.33
N ARG A 6 -25.54 20.41 43.97
CA ARG A 6 -25.81 21.09 42.69
C ARG A 6 -24.69 20.79 41.68
N LEU A 7 -24.94 21.14 40.39
CA LEU A 7 -24.02 21.60 39.29
C LEU A 7 -24.30 20.81 37.99
N ARG A 8 -24.99 21.36 36.96
CA ARG A 8 -24.57 22.31 35.90
C ARG A 8 -23.30 21.93 35.11
N GLY A 9 -23.45 21.90 33.79
CA GLY A 9 -22.40 21.89 32.75
C GLY A 9 -22.47 20.60 31.92
N GLN A 10 -23.04 20.55 30.71
CA GLN A 10 -22.73 21.35 29.52
C GLN A 10 -21.21 21.52 29.34
N GLN A 11 -20.55 20.43 28.97
CA GLN A 11 -19.20 20.47 28.41
C GLN A 11 -19.32 20.77 26.91
N ILE A 12 -19.22 22.06 26.63
CA ILE A 12 -18.58 22.69 25.48
C ILE A 12 -17.63 21.75 24.71
N TYR A 13 -18.02 21.35 23.50
CA TYR A 13 -17.05 21.00 22.47
C TYR A 13 -16.40 22.30 22.00
N ASN A 14 -15.35 22.72 22.71
CA ASN A 14 -14.47 23.80 22.25
C ASN A 14 -13.88 23.40 20.90
N GLY A 15 -13.94 24.34 19.95
CA GLY A 15 -13.53 24.19 18.57
C GLY A 15 -12.06 23.86 18.41
N LEU A 16 -11.75 22.57 18.40
CA LEU A 16 -10.66 22.03 17.61
C LEU A 16 -11.29 21.51 16.33
N THR A 17 -11.25 22.33 15.27
CA THR A 17 -11.23 21.77 13.92
C THR A 17 -10.19 20.65 13.92
N PRO A 18 -10.52 19.41 13.53
CA PRO A 18 -9.52 18.37 13.39
C PRO A 18 -8.38 18.91 12.51
N PRO A 19 -7.11 18.62 12.81
CA PRO A 19 -6.02 19.05 11.97
C PRO A 19 -6.34 18.64 10.53
N ALA A 20 -6.15 19.54 9.58
CA ALA A 20 -6.37 19.33 8.14
C ALA A 20 -5.38 18.34 7.51
N GLY A 21 -4.90 17.36 8.29
CA GLY A 21 -4.23 16.17 7.81
C GLY A 21 -5.15 15.01 8.12
N GLY A 22 -5.81 14.48 7.10
CA GLY A 22 -6.51 13.20 7.24
C GLY A 22 -5.54 12.19 7.84
N PHE A 23 -6.00 11.44 8.84
CA PHE A 23 -5.24 10.31 9.36
C PHE A 23 -4.96 9.38 8.19
N ASN A 24 -3.72 9.38 7.69
CA ASN A 24 -3.35 8.50 6.61
C ASN A 24 -3.20 7.11 7.23
N VAL A 25 -4.28 6.32 7.16
CA VAL A 25 -4.34 4.99 7.74
C VAL A 25 -3.38 4.12 6.93
N SER A 26 -2.50 3.42 7.64
CA SER A 26 -1.50 2.55 7.04
C SER A 26 -1.54 1.18 7.71
N LEU A 27 -1.28 0.13 6.95
CA LEU A 27 -1.23 -1.25 7.43
C LEU A 27 0.14 -1.85 7.15
N GLU A 28 0.59 -2.75 8.02
CA GLU A 28 1.81 -3.53 7.82
C GLU A 28 1.45 -4.94 7.32
N VAL A 29 2.06 -5.34 6.21
CA VAL A 29 1.86 -6.65 5.58
C VAL A 29 3.19 -7.32 5.31
N THR A 30 3.15 -8.64 5.18
CA THR A 30 4.21 -9.38 4.50
C THR A 30 3.97 -9.30 3.00
N LEU A 31 4.80 -8.54 2.30
CA LEU A 31 4.84 -8.55 0.84
C LEU A 31 5.56 -9.82 0.39
N ILE A 32 4.97 -10.51 -0.59
CA ILE A 32 5.57 -11.62 -1.31
C ILE A 32 5.76 -11.19 -2.76
N VAL A 33 6.96 -11.43 -3.29
CA VAL A 33 7.33 -11.16 -4.67
C VAL A 33 7.12 -12.44 -5.48
N GLU A 34 6.08 -12.47 -6.30
CA GLU A 34 5.69 -13.66 -7.09
C GLU A 34 5.05 -13.26 -8.42
N GLY A 35 5.34 -14.03 -9.47
CA GLY A 35 4.80 -13.78 -10.81
C GLY A 35 3.34 -14.21 -10.92
N LEU A 36 2.43 -13.26 -11.10
CA LEU A 36 1.02 -13.53 -11.40
C LEU A 36 0.78 -13.59 -12.92
N HIS A 37 -0.31 -14.25 -13.32
CA HIS A 37 -0.62 -14.55 -14.72
C HIS A 37 -0.52 -13.32 -15.65
N ASP A 38 -1.11 -12.20 -15.26
CA ASP A 38 -1.16 -11.00 -16.11
C ASP A 38 0.22 -10.35 -16.27
N PHE A 39 1.03 -10.33 -15.20
CA PHE A 39 2.41 -9.88 -15.28
C PHE A 39 3.25 -10.79 -16.18
N GLU A 40 3.12 -12.12 -16.04
CA GLU A 40 3.85 -13.07 -16.88
C GLU A 40 3.43 -12.99 -18.35
N ARG A 41 2.17 -12.65 -18.63
CA ARG A 41 1.72 -12.33 -20.00
C ARG A 41 2.37 -11.03 -20.49
N ALA A 42 2.28 -9.95 -19.73
CA ALA A 42 2.81 -8.64 -20.11
C ALA A 42 4.34 -8.68 -20.32
N LYS A 43 5.07 -9.41 -19.47
CA LYS A 43 6.52 -9.63 -19.58
C LYS A 43 6.93 -10.25 -20.91
N ARG A 44 6.12 -11.16 -21.48
CA ARG A 44 6.39 -11.76 -22.81
C ARG A 44 6.23 -10.78 -23.96
N LEU A 45 5.49 -9.69 -23.77
CA LEU A 45 5.36 -8.62 -24.76
C LEU A 45 6.56 -7.65 -24.75
N GLY A 46 7.45 -7.75 -23.75
CA GLY A 46 8.64 -6.94 -23.58
C GLY A 46 8.44 -5.72 -22.68
N SER A 47 9.53 -5.25 -22.05
CA SER A 47 9.51 -4.16 -21.06
C SER A 47 9.14 -2.78 -21.62
N LEU A 48 9.24 -2.59 -22.93
CA LEU A 48 8.83 -1.36 -23.61
C LEU A 48 7.32 -1.33 -23.92
N ASN A 49 6.61 -2.43 -23.69
CA ASN A 49 5.16 -2.46 -23.88
C ASN A 49 4.45 -1.76 -22.70
N PRO A 50 3.45 -0.90 -22.93
CA PRO A 50 2.74 -0.22 -21.85
C PRO A 50 2.03 -1.18 -20.87
N GLU A 51 1.66 -2.39 -21.31
CA GLU A 51 1.10 -3.42 -20.43
C GLU A 51 2.11 -3.89 -19.38
N PHE A 52 3.41 -3.90 -19.71
CA PHE A 52 4.45 -4.29 -18.76
C PHE A 52 4.43 -3.38 -17.54
N SER A 53 4.57 -2.06 -17.72
CA SER A 53 4.59 -1.12 -16.60
C SER A 53 3.29 -1.16 -15.79
N LYS A 54 2.15 -1.30 -16.47
CA LYS A 54 0.84 -1.42 -15.80
C LYS A 54 0.80 -2.62 -14.85
N GLU A 55 1.15 -3.81 -15.34
CA GLU A 55 1.08 -5.03 -14.52
C GLU A 55 2.25 -5.13 -13.53
N ALA A 56 3.44 -4.65 -13.90
CA ALA A 56 4.64 -4.62 -13.07
C ALA A 56 4.53 -3.68 -11.86
N SER A 57 3.69 -2.64 -11.95
CA SER A 57 3.45 -1.63 -10.90
C SER A 57 2.14 -1.87 -10.15
N THR A 58 1.75 -3.13 -9.97
CA THR A 58 0.55 -3.54 -9.23
C THR A 58 0.92 -4.21 -7.90
N ILE A 59 0.19 -3.89 -6.83
CA ILE A 59 0.17 -4.65 -5.57
C ILE A 59 -1.21 -5.29 -5.38
N TYR A 60 -1.22 -6.58 -5.05
CA TYR A 60 -2.44 -7.32 -4.75
C TYR A 60 -2.67 -7.36 -3.25
N LEU A 61 -3.88 -6.98 -2.83
CA LEU A 61 -4.30 -6.94 -1.43
C LEU A 61 -5.54 -7.82 -1.22
N SER A 62 -5.70 -8.32 0.01
CA SER A 62 -6.97 -8.89 0.44
C SER A 62 -8.04 -7.79 0.51
N GLY A 63 -9.31 -8.14 0.28
CA GLY A 63 -10.42 -7.19 0.43
C GLY A 63 -10.53 -6.63 1.84
N GLU A 64 -10.18 -7.42 2.86
CA GLU A 64 -10.16 -6.99 4.26
C GLU A 64 -9.08 -5.94 4.54
N ASP A 65 -7.84 -6.16 4.07
CA ASP A 65 -6.74 -5.22 4.26
C ASP A 65 -7.03 -3.92 3.52
N ALA A 66 -7.47 -3.99 2.26
CA ALA A 66 -7.82 -2.82 1.47
C ALA A 66 -8.93 -1.98 2.13
N SER A 67 -9.99 -2.64 2.62
CA SER A 67 -11.08 -1.98 3.35
C SER A 67 -10.59 -1.29 4.62
N SER A 68 -9.61 -1.89 5.34
CA SER A 68 -9.08 -1.34 6.59
C SER A 68 -8.31 -0.01 6.43
N ILE A 69 -7.76 0.24 5.23
CA ILE A 69 -7.07 1.50 4.87
C ILE A 69 -7.85 2.34 3.85
N GLY A 70 -9.11 1.99 3.57
CA GLY A 70 -9.98 2.73 2.65
C GLY A 70 -9.52 2.73 1.19
N VAL A 71 -8.83 1.67 0.76
CA VAL A 71 -8.34 1.43 -0.61
C VAL A 71 -9.36 0.61 -1.39
N SER A 72 -9.61 1.00 -2.63
CA SER A 72 -10.44 0.28 -3.60
C SER A 72 -9.59 -0.28 -4.75
N ASP A 73 -10.15 -1.20 -5.53
CA ASP A 73 -9.51 -1.70 -6.75
C ASP A 73 -9.21 -0.55 -7.72
N GLY A 74 -7.97 -0.48 -8.22
CA GLY A 74 -7.49 0.58 -9.10
C GLY A 74 -6.97 1.84 -8.39
N ASP A 75 -7.11 1.97 -7.07
CA ASP A 75 -6.54 3.09 -6.32
C ASP A 75 -5.01 3.05 -6.34
N VAL A 76 -4.39 4.23 -6.29
CA VAL A 76 -2.95 4.35 -6.07
C VAL A 76 -2.65 4.24 -4.58
N VAL A 77 -1.68 3.40 -4.25
CA VAL A 77 -1.17 3.21 -2.89
C VAL A 77 0.33 3.47 -2.86
N GLU A 78 0.80 3.98 -1.74
CA GLU A 78 2.22 4.03 -1.43
C GLU A 78 2.59 2.78 -0.63
N VAL A 79 3.64 2.10 -1.08
CA VAL A 79 4.21 0.93 -0.44
C VAL A 79 5.63 1.28 -0.04
N SER A 80 5.94 1.13 1.24
CA SER A 80 7.24 1.52 1.79
C SER A 80 7.85 0.42 2.64
N SER A 81 9.17 0.36 2.64
CA SER A 81 10.01 -0.49 3.45
C SER A 81 11.21 0.33 3.95
N ASP A 82 12.07 -0.27 4.77
CA ASP A 82 13.34 0.35 5.15
C ASP A 82 14.28 0.61 3.96
N SER A 83 14.05 -0.06 2.82
CA SER A 83 14.90 0.05 1.62
C SER A 83 14.45 1.16 0.66
N GLY A 84 13.17 1.53 0.69
CA GLY A 84 12.61 2.47 -0.27
C GLY A 84 11.09 2.54 -0.23
N SER A 85 10.53 3.41 -1.06
CA SER A 85 9.09 3.61 -1.23
C SER A 85 8.71 3.73 -2.71
N VAL A 86 7.57 3.15 -3.08
CA VAL A 86 7.01 3.22 -4.44
C VAL A 86 5.51 3.45 -4.40
N LYS A 87 5.00 4.17 -5.41
CA LYS A 87 3.56 4.28 -5.69
C LYS A 87 3.16 3.27 -6.75
N VAL A 88 2.15 2.46 -6.45
CA VAL A 88 1.66 1.36 -7.28
C VAL A 88 0.14 1.33 -7.27
N VAL A 89 -0.46 0.64 -8.24
CA VAL A 89 -1.92 0.43 -8.28
C VAL A 89 -2.28 -0.75 -7.39
N ALA A 90 -3.29 -0.59 -6.54
CA ALA A 90 -3.88 -1.70 -5.79
C ALA A 90 -4.82 -2.50 -6.67
N LYS A 91 -4.67 -3.83 -6.66
CA LYS A 91 -5.68 -4.77 -7.13
C LYS A 91 -6.20 -5.63 -5.98
N LEU A 92 -7.48 -5.94 -5.97
CA LEU A 92 -8.03 -6.87 -4.97
C LEU A 92 -7.93 -8.31 -5.47
N LEU A 93 -7.39 -9.20 -4.64
CA LEU A 93 -7.25 -10.61 -4.97
C LEU A 93 -8.10 -11.47 -4.03
N ASP A 94 -9.13 -12.10 -4.59
CA ASP A 94 -9.95 -13.06 -3.87
C ASP A 94 -9.12 -14.25 -3.38
N GLY A 95 -9.30 -14.62 -2.12
CA GLY A 95 -8.57 -15.72 -1.49
C GLY A 95 -7.17 -15.38 -1.00
N LEU A 96 -6.69 -14.14 -1.16
CA LEU A 96 -5.46 -13.68 -0.51
C LEU A 96 -5.72 -13.46 0.99
N ASN A 97 -4.91 -14.10 1.84
CA ASN A 97 -5.06 -13.98 3.29
C ASN A 97 -4.72 -12.58 3.78
N LYS A 98 -5.45 -12.13 4.81
CA LYS A 98 -5.16 -10.90 5.54
C LYS A 98 -3.72 -10.85 6.05
N GLY A 99 -3.09 -9.68 5.98
CA GLY A 99 -1.69 -9.47 6.40
C GLY A 99 -0.66 -9.91 5.35
N MET A 100 -1.11 -10.31 4.16
CA MET A 100 -0.28 -10.68 3.02
C MET A 100 -0.59 -9.76 1.83
N ALA A 101 0.45 -9.44 1.06
CA ALA A 101 0.34 -8.74 -0.21
C ALA A 101 1.21 -9.42 -1.26
N LEU A 102 0.85 -9.31 -2.53
CA LEU A 102 1.68 -9.81 -3.64
C LEU A 102 2.11 -8.66 -4.55
N MET A 103 3.36 -8.68 -5.00
CA MET A 103 3.81 -7.87 -6.13
C MET A 103 4.58 -8.76 -7.12
N PRO A 104 4.52 -8.47 -8.43
CA PRO A 104 5.32 -9.18 -9.40
C PRO A 104 6.82 -8.91 -9.21
N PRO A 105 7.71 -9.83 -9.64
CA PRO A 105 9.15 -9.60 -9.63
C PRO A 105 9.54 -8.53 -10.65
N SER A 106 9.52 -7.28 -10.21
CA SER A 106 9.65 -6.09 -11.06
C SER A 106 10.53 -5.02 -10.41
N PRO A 107 10.89 -3.95 -11.14
CA PRO A 107 11.64 -2.83 -10.56
C PRO A 107 10.97 -2.19 -9.34
N TRP A 108 9.63 -2.17 -9.30
CA TRP A 108 8.87 -1.63 -8.17
C TRP A 108 9.00 -2.52 -6.92
N SER A 109 8.89 -3.84 -7.06
CA SER A 109 9.08 -4.75 -5.92
C SER A 109 10.54 -4.76 -5.46
N MET A 110 11.49 -4.71 -6.40
CA MET A 110 12.92 -4.69 -6.13
C MET A 110 13.35 -3.45 -5.33
N ALA A 111 12.73 -2.29 -5.56
CA ALA A 111 12.98 -1.07 -4.80
C ALA A 111 12.60 -1.17 -3.31
N LEU A 112 11.82 -2.18 -2.94
CA LEU A 112 11.41 -2.45 -1.55
C LEU A 112 12.27 -3.51 -0.87
N MET A 113 13.13 -4.21 -1.62
CA MET A 113 13.91 -5.32 -1.09
C MET A 113 15.22 -4.82 -0.46
N PRO A 114 15.64 -5.40 0.69
CA PRO A 114 16.93 -5.06 1.29
C PRO A 114 18.09 -5.47 0.39
N PRO A 115 19.19 -4.68 0.34
CA PRO A 115 20.34 -4.93 -0.53
C PRO A 115 21.15 -6.17 -0.14
N SER A 116 21.06 -6.64 1.11
CA SER A 116 21.77 -7.83 1.60
C SER A 116 20.96 -9.09 1.34
N GLY A 117 21.44 -9.88 0.37
CA GLY A 117 20.81 -11.11 -0.12
C GLY A 117 20.40 -12.11 0.97
N GLY A 118 19.09 -12.29 1.08
CA GLY A 118 18.48 -13.55 1.50
C GLY A 118 17.58 -14.02 0.36
N SER A 119 17.52 -15.33 0.14
CA SER A 119 16.65 -15.99 -0.86
C SER A 119 15.15 -15.83 -0.58
N THR A 120 14.77 -14.88 0.27
CA THR A 120 13.38 -14.66 0.66
C THR A 120 12.77 -13.68 -0.32
N SER A 121 11.88 -14.20 -1.16
CA SER A 121 10.91 -13.45 -1.97
C SER A 121 9.89 -12.70 -1.10
N THR A 122 10.23 -12.34 0.14
CA THR A 122 9.31 -11.74 1.11
C THR A 122 9.97 -10.60 1.87
N VAL A 123 9.23 -9.53 2.11
CA VAL A 123 9.68 -8.36 2.89
C VAL A 123 8.50 -7.76 3.66
N LYS A 124 8.76 -7.18 4.84
CA LYS A 124 7.74 -6.41 5.57
C LYS A 124 7.61 -5.02 4.96
N VAL A 125 6.39 -4.62 4.66
CA VAL A 125 6.11 -3.31 4.08
C VAL A 125 4.93 -2.65 4.77
N LYS A 126 4.92 -1.33 4.74
CA LYS A 126 3.77 -0.51 5.09
C LYS A 126 3.05 -0.06 3.82
N VAL A 127 1.73 -0.22 3.79
CA VAL A 127 0.86 0.19 2.69
C VAL A 127 -0.11 1.25 3.18
N SER A 128 -0.25 2.33 2.42
CA SER A 128 -1.22 3.41 2.68
C SER A 128 -1.81 3.94 1.39
N LYS A 129 -3.05 4.45 1.47
CA LYS A 129 -3.68 5.14 0.34
C LYS A 129 -2.85 6.35 -0.07
N SER A 130 -2.70 6.56 -1.37
CA SER A 130 -1.96 7.68 -1.94
C SER A 130 -2.76 8.34 -3.05
N THR A 131 -2.34 9.54 -3.44
CA THR A 131 -2.82 10.25 -4.63
C THR A 131 -1.67 10.45 -5.62
N GLY A 132 -2.02 10.82 -6.85
CA GLY A 132 -1.07 11.03 -7.95
C GLY A 132 -0.85 9.78 -8.79
N GLU A 133 0.25 9.77 -9.53
CA GLU A 133 0.60 8.69 -10.46
C GLU A 133 1.50 7.63 -9.81
N THR A 134 1.54 6.45 -10.42
CA THR A 134 2.50 5.39 -10.06
C THR A 134 3.93 5.87 -10.26
N THR A 135 4.86 5.41 -9.43
CA THR A 135 6.30 5.69 -9.64
C THR A 135 6.68 5.26 -11.05
N SER A 136 7.38 6.12 -11.80
CA SER A 136 7.75 5.82 -13.18
C SER A 136 8.92 4.83 -13.25
N LEU A 137 8.97 4.01 -14.30
CA LEU A 137 10.08 3.07 -14.51
C LEU A 137 11.44 3.79 -14.60
N ALA A 138 11.49 4.94 -15.25
CA ALA A 138 12.71 5.75 -15.41
C ALA A 138 13.26 6.26 -14.05
N THR A 139 12.40 6.42 -13.05
CA THR A 139 12.82 6.79 -11.69
C THR A 139 13.46 5.61 -10.95
N LEU A 140 13.03 4.37 -11.26
CA LEU A 140 13.51 3.15 -10.59
C LEU A 140 14.75 2.56 -11.24
N ILE A 141 14.89 2.75 -12.56
CA ILE A 141 16.05 2.34 -13.34
C ILE A 141 16.56 3.59 -14.05
N PRO A 142 17.62 4.25 -13.54
CA PRO A 142 18.29 5.28 -14.31
C PRO A 142 18.91 4.61 -15.54
N LEU A 143 18.32 4.87 -16.71
CA LEU A 143 18.79 4.45 -18.03
C LEU A 143 19.78 5.48 -18.58
#